data_AF-A0A7V7B2I6-F1
#
_entry.id   AF-A0A7V7B2I6-F1
#
_cell.length_a   1.000
_cell.length_b   1.000
_cell.length_c   1.000
_cell.angle_alpha   90.00
_cell.angle_beta   90.00
_cell.angle_gamma   90.00
#
_symmetry.space_group_name_H-M   'P 1'
#
loop_
_entity.id
_entity.type
_entity.pdbx_description
1 polymer ?
#
loop_
_entity_poly.entity_id
_entity_poly.type
_entity_poly.pdbx_seq_one_letter_code
_entity_poly.pdbx_strand_id
1 'polypeptide(L)'
;MRGSSNSFIQKDLTGDLIDSRRYHEENSLTLMAELVHIAPIYYVTGNHEWRSGKFSSLERKLNHLGVRVMRNSAEEITIATDKIQIIGIDDPAHGNASYAERAIAEEALSHSIKGLDKEDFTILLSHRPEMFSLYSEYEFDLVFSGHAHGGQVRLPFVGGLIAPNQGFFPKYTSGKNSLENTTM
;
A
#
# COMPACT_ATOMS: atom_id res chain seq x y z
N MET A 1 22.23 24.25 24.08
CA MET A 1 22.06 23.08 23.18
C MET A 1 20.63 22.60 23.31
N ARG A 2 19.78 22.85 22.31
CA ARG A 2 18.43 22.26 22.22
C ARG A 2 18.53 21.13 21.21
N GLY A 3 18.36 19.89 21.66
CA GLY A 3 18.26 18.73 20.78
C GLY A 3 16.93 18.80 20.06
N SER A 4 16.97 18.90 18.72
CA SER A 4 15.83 18.63 17.87
C SER A 4 15.62 17.11 17.85
N SER A 5 14.59 16.63 18.55
CA SER A 5 14.02 15.32 18.29
C SER A 5 13.38 15.38 16.90
N ASN A 6 14.08 14.88 15.88
CA ASN A 6 13.45 14.62 14.58
C ASN A 6 12.49 13.46 14.78
N SER A 7 11.20 13.75 14.91
CA SER A 7 10.15 12.74 14.77
C SER A 7 10.21 12.20 13.35
N PHE A 8 10.52 10.91 13.18
CA PHE A 8 10.40 10.25 11.90
C PHE A 8 8.91 10.16 11.54
N ILE A 9 8.51 10.85 10.49
CA ILE A 9 7.16 10.78 9.93
C ILE A 9 7.35 10.16 8.54
N GLN A 10 6.70 9.03 8.30
CA GLN A 10 6.61 8.36 6.99
C GLN A 10 5.14 8.29 6.61
N LYS A 11 4.84 8.46 5.32
CA LYS A 11 3.47 8.38 4.80
C LYS A 11 3.41 7.32 3.72
N ASP A 12 2.71 6.23 4.03
CA ASP A 12 2.50 5.12 3.11
C ASP A 12 1.13 5.24 2.45
N LEU A 13 1.11 5.21 1.12
CA LEU A 13 -0.08 5.39 0.30
C LEU A 13 -0.33 4.15 -0.54
N THR A 14 -1.41 3.47 -0.23
CA THR A 14 -1.71 2.13 -0.74
C THR A 14 -2.68 2.20 -1.92
N GLY A 15 -2.32 2.88 -3.02
CA GLY A 15 -3.09 2.92 -4.28
C GLY A 15 -4.32 3.85 -4.29
N ASP A 16 -5.06 3.86 -5.40
CA ASP A 16 -6.26 4.69 -5.65
C ASP A 16 -6.05 6.20 -5.44
N LEU A 17 -4.90 6.70 -5.91
CA LEU A 17 -4.59 8.13 -5.88
C LEU A 17 -5.38 8.89 -6.94
N ILE A 18 -5.81 8.21 -8.00
CA ILE A 18 -6.67 8.75 -9.06
C ILE A 18 -7.92 7.89 -9.23
N ASP A 19 -9.00 8.48 -9.76
CA ASP A 19 -10.19 7.72 -10.16
C ASP A 19 -10.17 7.47 -11.69
N SER A 20 -10.07 6.21 -12.09
CA SER A 20 -10.18 5.78 -13.50
C SER A 20 -11.42 6.31 -14.25
N ARG A 21 -12.56 6.53 -13.58
CA ARG A 21 -13.81 7.02 -14.19
C ARG A 21 -13.86 8.54 -14.34
N ARG A 22 -13.07 9.26 -13.54
CA ARG A 22 -12.97 10.73 -13.51
C ARG A 22 -11.51 11.12 -13.35
N TYR A 23 -10.72 10.82 -14.37
CA TYR A 23 -9.27 10.97 -14.30
C TYR A 23 -8.88 12.45 -14.19
N HIS A 24 -8.47 12.86 -12.98
CA HIS A 24 -7.94 14.18 -12.67
C HIS A 24 -6.77 14.03 -11.71
N GLU A 25 -5.55 13.97 -12.24
CA GLU A 25 -4.33 13.77 -11.44
C GLU A 25 -3.78 15.06 -10.81
N GLU A 26 -4.20 16.25 -11.27
CA GLU A 26 -3.62 17.54 -10.84
C GLU A 26 -3.71 17.78 -9.34
N ASN A 27 -4.88 17.52 -8.74
CA ASN A 27 -5.06 17.67 -7.30
C ASN A 27 -4.21 16.68 -6.51
N SER A 28 -4.14 15.43 -6.99
CA SER A 28 -3.33 14.38 -6.37
C SER A 28 -1.85 14.71 -6.44
N LEU A 29 -1.36 15.21 -7.57
CA LEU A 29 0.03 15.64 -7.74
C LEU A 29 0.36 16.87 -6.90
N THR A 30 -0.56 17.83 -6.80
CA THR A 30 -0.41 19.01 -5.94
C THR A 30 -0.27 18.59 -4.49
N LEU A 31 -1.12 17.67 -4.02
CA LEU A 31 -1.01 17.11 -2.68
C LEU A 31 0.34 16.39 -2.48
N MET A 32 0.76 15.56 -3.43
CA MET A 32 2.05 14.86 -3.31
C MET A 32 3.22 15.83 -3.23
N ALA A 33 3.20 16.90 -4.02
CA ALA A 33 4.25 17.93 -4.00
C ALA A 33 4.40 18.58 -2.61
N GLU A 34 3.31 18.78 -1.88
CA GLU A 34 3.37 19.30 -0.51
C GLU A 34 3.79 18.22 0.51
N LEU A 35 3.29 17.00 0.35
CA LEU A 35 3.54 15.92 1.32
C LEU A 35 5.00 15.47 1.34
N VAL A 36 5.68 15.45 0.19
CA VAL A 36 7.10 15.04 0.11
C VAL A 36 8.03 15.97 0.88
N HIS A 37 7.61 17.22 1.12
CA HIS A 37 8.36 18.16 1.96
C HIS A 37 8.20 17.89 3.47
N ILE A 38 7.22 17.08 3.86
CA ILE A 38 6.96 16.71 5.26
C ILE A 38 7.68 15.40 5.61
N ALA A 39 7.68 14.44 4.69
CA ALA A 39 8.09 13.06 4.94
C ALA A 39 8.42 12.32 3.64
N PRO A 40 9.29 11.29 3.66
CA PRO A 40 9.36 10.31 2.58
C PRO A 40 7.99 9.68 2.33
N ILE A 41 7.65 9.49 1.05
CA ILE A 41 6.39 8.86 0.64
C ILE A 41 6.72 7.60 -0.16
N TYR A 42 6.19 6.47 0.31
CA TYR A 42 6.18 5.22 -0.43
C TYR A 42 4.77 4.99 -0.97
N TYR A 43 4.69 4.61 -2.24
CA TYR A 43 3.43 4.48 -2.96
C TYR A 43 3.39 3.17 -3.74
N VAL A 44 2.30 2.43 -3.64
CA VAL A 44 1.99 1.27 -4.49
C VAL A 44 0.77 1.53 -5.34
N THR A 45 0.65 0.83 -6.47
CA THR A 45 -0.51 0.95 -7.36
C THR A 45 -1.79 0.45 -6.71
N GLY A 46 -2.92 1.06 -7.08
CA GLY A 46 -4.25 0.49 -6.89
C GLY A 46 -4.86 0.04 -8.21
N ASN A 47 -6.09 -0.45 -8.14
CA ASN A 47 -6.79 -0.92 -9.33
C ASN A 47 -7.24 0.24 -10.25
N HIS A 48 -7.48 1.44 -9.72
CA HIS A 48 -7.83 2.60 -10.56
C HIS A 48 -6.64 3.08 -11.40
N GLU A 49 -5.42 3.00 -10.91
CA GLU A 49 -4.22 3.31 -11.68
C GLU A 49 -4.11 2.43 -12.92
N TRP A 50 -4.28 1.11 -12.77
CA TRP A 50 -4.24 0.18 -13.89
C TRP A 50 -5.41 0.39 -14.86
N ARG A 51 -6.63 0.53 -14.34
CA ARG A 51 -7.84 0.78 -15.15
C ARG A 51 -7.79 2.08 -15.93
N SER A 52 -7.01 3.07 -15.48
CA SER A 52 -6.87 4.34 -16.20
C SER A 52 -6.11 4.21 -17.52
N GLY A 53 -5.27 3.18 -17.69
CA GLY A 53 -4.34 3.04 -18.81
C GLY A 53 -3.25 4.12 -18.86
N LYS A 54 -3.14 4.96 -17.81
CA LYS A 54 -2.23 6.12 -17.76
C LYS A 54 -1.16 6.02 -16.68
N PHE A 55 -1.08 4.88 -15.99
CA PHE A 55 -0.21 4.73 -14.83
C PHE A 55 1.26 5.07 -15.13
N SER A 56 1.82 4.64 -16.27
CA SER A 56 3.22 4.98 -16.61
C SER A 56 3.49 6.49 -16.71
N SER A 57 2.48 7.29 -17.06
CA SER A 57 2.62 8.75 -17.05
C SER A 57 2.55 9.31 -15.62
N LEU A 58 1.61 8.81 -14.83
CA LEU A 58 1.45 9.19 -13.42
C LEU A 58 2.70 8.84 -12.60
N GLU A 59 3.21 7.61 -12.75
CA GLU A 59 4.42 7.11 -12.11
C GLU A 59 5.61 8.03 -12.35
N ARG A 60 5.85 8.45 -13.60
CA ARG A 60 6.93 9.40 -13.90
C ARG A 60 6.78 10.73 -13.17
N LYS A 61 5.54 11.24 -13.07
CA LYS A 61 5.26 12.50 -12.36
C LYS A 61 5.47 12.35 -10.86
N LEU A 62 4.98 11.26 -10.27
CA LEU A 62 5.17 10.93 -8.86
C LEU A 62 6.66 10.81 -8.51
N ASN A 63 7.42 10.03 -9.29
CA ASN A 63 8.85 9.89 -9.12
C ASN A 63 9.58 11.24 -9.25
N HIS A 64 9.17 12.09 -10.20
CA HIS A 64 9.74 13.44 -10.35
C HIS A 64 9.48 14.34 -9.15
N LEU A 65 8.35 14.17 -8.46
CA LEU A 65 8.03 14.86 -7.21
C LEU A 65 8.80 14.30 -6.00
N GLY A 66 9.54 13.20 -6.15
CA GLY A 66 10.25 12.55 -5.04
C GLY A 66 9.42 11.51 -4.27
N VAL A 67 8.26 11.10 -4.80
CA VAL A 67 7.52 9.94 -4.30
C VAL A 67 8.26 8.67 -4.73
N ARG A 68 8.43 7.71 -3.81
CA ARG A 68 9.02 6.40 -4.10
C ARG A 68 7.91 5.44 -4.52
N VAL A 69 7.73 5.29 -5.84
CA VAL A 69 6.77 4.33 -6.39
C VAL A 69 7.39 2.92 -6.32
N MET A 70 6.82 2.07 -5.47
CA MET A 70 7.27 0.69 -5.22
C MET A 70 6.52 -0.26 -6.15
N ARG A 71 7.26 -1.06 -6.92
CA ARG A 71 6.71 -1.98 -7.93
C ARG A 71 7.34 -3.35 -7.82
N ASN A 72 6.69 -4.23 -7.05
CA ASN A 72 7.20 -5.57 -6.74
C ASN A 72 8.67 -5.52 -6.30
N SER A 73 8.95 -4.57 -5.43
CA SER A 73 10.29 -4.16 -5.02
C SER A 73 10.35 -3.97 -3.50
N ALA A 74 11.56 -4.03 -2.96
CA ALA A 74 11.82 -3.72 -1.57
C ALA A 74 12.93 -2.66 -1.45
N GLU A 75 12.88 -1.90 -0.36
CA GLU A 75 13.88 -0.90 0.00
C GLU A 75 14.19 -1.01 1.49
N GLU A 76 15.48 -1.04 1.85
CA GLU A 76 15.92 -0.95 3.24
C GLU A 76 16.10 0.51 3.63
N ILE A 77 15.49 0.91 4.75
CA ILE A 77 15.76 2.18 5.41
C ILE A 77 16.35 1.93 6.79
N THR A 78 17.11 2.90 7.29
CA THR A 78 17.65 2.87 8.65
C THR A 78 17.04 4.00 9.45
N ILE A 79 16.38 3.65 10.56
CA ILE A 79 15.90 4.63 11.55
C ILE A 79 16.76 4.47 12.80
N ALA A 80 17.55 5.50 13.11
CA ALA A 80 18.59 5.45 14.12
C ALA A 80 19.59 4.30 13.88
N THR A 81 19.43 3.17 14.55
CA THR A 81 20.27 1.96 14.39
C THR A 81 19.51 0.77 13.83
N ASP A 82 18.18 0.86 13.75
CA ASP A 82 17.32 -0.24 13.36
C ASP A 82 17.08 -0.20 11.85
N LYS A 83 17.15 -1.37 11.22
CA LYS A 83 16.84 -1.57 9.82
C LYS A 83 15.37 -1.91 9.67
N ILE A 84 14.72 -1.25 8.72
CA ILE A 84 13.34 -1.52 8.33
C ILE A 84 13.34 -1.79 6.83
N GLN A 85 12.74 -2.90 6.44
CA GLN A 85 12.55 -3.27 5.06
C GLN A 85 11.13 -2.89 4.64
N ILE A 86 11.01 -2.01 3.65
CA ILE A 86 9.74 -1.60 3.06
C ILE A 86 9.56 -2.36 1.76
N ILE A 87 8.55 -3.23 1.73
CA ILE A 87 8.19 -4.05 0.58
C ILE A 87 6.92 -3.46 -0.04
N GLY A 88 6.89 -3.26 -1.36
CA GLY A 88 5.70 -2.81 -2.07
C GLY A 88 5.39 -3.70 -3.27
N ILE A 89 4.15 -4.18 -3.34
CA ILE A 89 3.65 -4.98 -4.47
C ILE A 89 2.63 -4.20 -5.28
N ASP A 90 2.66 -4.38 -6.61
CA ASP A 90 1.66 -3.81 -7.52
C ASP A 90 0.28 -4.45 -7.29
N ASP A 91 -0.78 -3.68 -7.56
CA ASP A 91 -2.14 -4.22 -7.55
C ASP A 91 -2.31 -5.30 -8.64
N PRO A 92 -2.87 -6.47 -8.31
CA PRO A 92 -2.98 -7.59 -9.24
C PRO A 92 -3.99 -7.37 -10.37
N ALA A 93 -4.81 -6.30 -10.34
CA ALA A 93 -5.72 -5.95 -11.45
C ALA A 93 -5.00 -5.53 -12.74
N HIS A 94 -3.66 -5.47 -12.75
CA HIS A 94 -2.90 -5.39 -13.99
C HIS A 94 -3.16 -6.60 -14.92
N GLY A 95 -3.58 -7.75 -14.36
CA GLY A 95 -3.97 -8.95 -15.11
C GLY A 95 -5.47 -9.03 -15.41
N ASN A 96 -5.85 -9.35 -16.65
CA ASN A 96 -7.25 -9.45 -17.11
C ASN A 96 -8.07 -10.63 -16.53
N ALA A 97 -7.62 -11.30 -15.47
CA ALA A 97 -8.27 -12.49 -14.92
C ALA A 97 -8.33 -12.47 -13.39
N SER A 98 -9.53 -12.26 -12.84
CA SER A 98 -9.80 -12.23 -11.39
C SER A 98 -9.34 -13.51 -10.66
N TYR A 99 -9.40 -14.68 -11.31
CA TYR A 99 -8.94 -15.95 -10.71
C TYR A 99 -7.42 -16.06 -10.53
N ALA A 100 -6.65 -15.19 -11.19
CA ALA A 100 -5.20 -15.17 -11.08
C ALA A 100 -4.68 -14.15 -10.05
N GLU A 101 -5.53 -13.30 -9.45
CA GLU A 101 -5.07 -12.19 -8.61
C GLU A 101 -4.23 -12.66 -7.42
N ARG A 102 -4.63 -13.75 -6.74
CA ARG A 102 -3.83 -14.32 -5.63
C ARG A 102 -2.47 -14.80 -6.13
N ALA A 103 -2.42 -15.55 -7.23
CA ALA A 103 -1.17 -16.09 -7.77
C ALA A 103 -0.23 -14.96 -8.26
N ILE A 104 -0.79 -13.90 -8.86
CA ILE A 104 -0.04 -12.71 -9.26
C ILE A 104 0.56 -12.01 -8.03
N ALA A 105 -0.23 -11.86 -6.96
CA ALA A 105 0.27 -11.27 -5.72
C ALA A 105 1.33 -12.14 -5.05
N GLU A 106 1.16 -13.47 -5.05
CA GLU A 106 2.13 -14.43 -4.50
C GLU A 106 3.46 -14.41 -5.28
N GLU A 107 3.40 -14.32 -6.61
CA GLU A 107 4.58 -14.14 -7.46
C GLU A 107 5.28 -12.81 -7.17
N ALA A 108 4.52 -11.71 -7.08
CA ALA A 108 5.03 -10.39 -6.75
C ALA A 108 5.73 -10.38 -5.38
N LEU A 109 5.11 -10.96 -4.36
CA LEU A 109 5.70 -11.11 -3.02
C LEU A 109 7.00 -11.91 -3.08
N SER A 110 6.94 -13.09 -3.70
CA SER A 110 8.11 -13.99 -3.83
C SER A 110 9.27 -13.33 -4.59
N HIS A 111 8.99 -12.40 -5.49
CA HIS A 111 10.02 -11.60 -6.16
C HIS A 111 10.56 -10.50 -5.24
N SER A 112 9.67 -9.74 -4.59
CA SER A 112 10.00 -8.54 -3.83
C SER A 112 10.85 -8.82 -2.59
N ILE A 113 10.72 -10.01 -2.00
CA ILE A 113 11.44 -10.38 -0.77
C ILE A 113 12.79 -11.07 -1.01
N LYS A 114 13.19 -11.26 -2.27
CA LYS A 114 14.45 -11.98 -2.57
C LYS A 114 15.66 -11.21 -2.04
N GLY A 115 16.44 -11.88 -1.19
CA GLY A 115 17.66 -11.32 -0.62
C GLY A 115 17.44 -10.42 0.59
N LEU A 116 16.21 -10.33 1.10
CA LEU A 116 15.90 -9.67 2.35
C LEU A 116 16.26 -10.55 3.55
N ASP A 117 16.71 -9.92 4.63
CA ASP A 117 16.91 -10.58 5.92
C ASP A 117 15.59 -10.66 6.67
N LYS A 118 15.24 -11.85 7.19
CA LYS A 118 13.99 -12.08 7.91
C LYS A 118 14.01 -11.55 9.35
N GLU A 119 15.18 -11.24 9.89
CA GLU A 119 15.34 -10.75 11.26
C GLU A 119 15.10 -9.23 11.38
N ASP A 120 15.15 -8.50 10.24
CA ASP A 120 14.84 -7.08 10.21
C ASP A 120 13.32 -6.85 10.24
N PHE A 121 12.89 -5.70 10.75
CA PHE A 121 11.46 -5.35 10.77
C PHE A 121 10.93 -5.12 9.36
N THR A 122 9.86 -5.81 8.99
CA THR A 122 9.30 -5.80 7.63
C THR A 122 7.94 -5.11 7.55
N ILE A 123 7.81 -4.18 6.60
CA ILE A 123 6.58 -3.47 6.29
C ILE A 123 6.15 -3.79 4.86
N LEU A 124 4.97 -4.38 4.67
CA LEU A 124 4.36 -4.59 3.36
C LEU A 124 3.38 -3.45 3.03
N LEU A 125 3.51 -2.89 1.84
CA LEU A 125 2.55 -1.99 1.21
C LEU A 125 1.82 -2.74 0.09
N SER A 126 0.50 -2.79 0.18
CA SER A 126 -0.35 -3.42 -0.84
C SER A 126 -1.68 -2.69 -0.99
N HIS A 127 -2.36 -2.82 -2.12
CA HIS A 127 -3.71 -2.29 -2.26
C HIS A 127 -4.80 -3.24 -1.73
N ARG A 128 -4.56 -4.55 -1.60
CA ARG A 128 -5.63 -5.58 -1.44
C ARG A 128 -5.77 -6.15 0.00
N PRO A 129 -6.62 -5.59 0.88
CA PRO A 129 -6.85 -6.09 2.24
C PRO A 129 -7.45 -7.50 2.27
N GLU A 130 -8.18 -7.89 1.23
CA GLU A 130 -8.73 -9.24 1.09
C GLU A 130 -7.67 -10.34 1.00
N MET A 131 -6.42 -9.98 0.71
CA MET A 131 -5.28 -10.89 0.62
C MET A 131 -4.51 -11.04 1.95
N PHE A 132 -5.04 -10.53 3.06
CA PHE A 132 -4.35 -10.60 4.36
C PHE A 132 -3.91 -12.02 4.76
N SER A 133 -4.69 -13.05 4.41
CA SER A 133 -4.29 -14.45 4.65
C SER A 133 -3.06 -14.88 3.86
N LEU A 134 -2.89 -14.40 2.63
CA LEU A 134 -1.66 -14.59 1.87
C LEU A 134 -0.50 -13.87 2.57
N TYR A 135 -0.71 -12.63 3.00
CA TYR A 135 0.35 -11.81 3.59
C TYR A 135 0.88 -12.41 4.90
N SER A 136 0.02 -13.01 5.72
CA SER A 136 0.45 -13.70 6.94
C SER A 136 1.34 -14.91 6.68
N GLU A 137 1.19 -15.60 5.53
CA GLU A 137 2.05 -16.74 5.15
C GLU A 137 3.53 -16.33 4.93
N TYR A 138 3.79 -15.03 4.71
CA TYR A 138 5.13 -14.47 4.53
C TYR A 138 5.70 -13.82 5.79
N GLU A 139 4.98 -13.87 6.92
CA GLU A 139 5.44 -13.41 8.24
C GLU A 139 5.85 -11.93 8.30
N PHE A 140 5.21 -11.04 7.52
CA PHE A 140 5.46 -9.60 7.63
C PHE A 140 5.08 -9.09 9.03
N ASP A 141 5.84 -8.16 9.61
CA ASP A 141 5.50 -7.58 10.91
C ASP A 141 4.30 -6.63 10.82
N LEU A 142 4.28 -5.82 9.77
CA LEU A 142 3.25 -4.81 9.52
C LEU A 142 2.84 -4.78 8.04
N VAL A 143 1.54 -4.71 7.78
CA VAL A 143 0.97 -4.58 6.44
C VAL A 143 0.10 -3.33 6.40
N PHE A 144 0.40 -2.41 5.50
CA PHE A 144 -0.53 -1.34 5.14
C PHE A 144 -1.29 -1.75 3.88
N SER A 145 -2.63 -1.82 3.97
CA SER A 145 -3.47 -2.11 2.81
C SER A 145 -4.66 -1.16 2.59
N GLY A 146 -4.94 -0.89 1.32
CA GLY A 146 -5.94 0.07 0.82
C GLY A 146 -7.26 -0.57 0.36
N HIS A 147 -7.88 -0.07 -0.72
CA HIS A 147 -9.05 -0.63 -1.45
C HIS A 147 -10.41 -0.77 -0.74
N ALA A 148 -10.50 -1.03 0.57
CA ALA A 148 -11.79 -1.22 1.23
C ALA A 148 -12.66 0.06 1.28
N HIS A 149 -12.09 1.23 0.92
CA HIS A 149 -12.73 2.55 0.98
C HIS A 149 -13.42 2.82 2.35
N GLY A 150 -12.93 2.19 3.43
CA GLY A 150 -13.52 2.26 4.77
C GLY A 150 -14.88 1.56 4.94
N GLY A 151 -15.34 0.82 3.94
CA GLY A 151 -16.74 0.43 3.75
C GLY A 151 -17.54 1.58 3.15
N GLN A 152 -18.07 1.43 1.94
CA GLN A 152 -18.75 2.49 1.18
C GLN A 152 -19.98 3.09 1.90
N VAL A 153 -20.54 2.36 2.86
CA VAL A 153 -21.59 2.83 3.78
C VAL A 153 -21.22 2.38 5.19
N ARG A 154 -21.03 3.32 6.11
CA ARG A 154 -20.77 3.05 7.54
C ARG A 154 -21.97 3.49 8.37
N LEU A 155 -22.56 2.57 9.13
CA LEU A 155 -23.54 2.92 10.16
C LEU A 155 -22.82 3.10 11.51
N PRO A 156 -23.24 4.08 12.33
CA PRO A 156 -22.75 4.19 13.70
C PRO A 156 -22.90 2.85 14.42
N PHE A 157 -21.87 2.40 15.13
CA PHE A 157 -21.84 1.16 15.94
C PHE A 157 -21.82 -0.19 15.18
N VAL A 158 -21.99 -0.22 13.85
CA VAL A 158 -22.06 -1.48 13.06
C VAL A 158 -20.86 -1.68 12.13
N GLY A 159 -20.16 -0.61 11.73
CA GLY A 159 -19.02 -0.69 10.81
C GLY A 159 -19.41 -0.58 9.33
N GLY A 160 -18.50 -0.98 8.42
CA GLY A 160 -18.76 -0.94 6.97
C GLY A 160 -19.75 -2.02 6.55
N LEU A 161 -20.79 -1.65 5.78
CA LEU A 161 -21.81 -2.58 5.31
C LEU A 161 -21.46 -3.26 3.99
N ILE A 162 -20.71 -2.59 3.12
CA ILE A 162 -20.28 -3.08 1.81
C ILE A 162 -18.88 -2.53 1.53
N ALA A 163 -17.96 -3.37 1.06
CA ALA A 163 -16.68 -2.92 0.52
C ALA A 163 -16.35 -3.64 -0.80
N PRO A 164 -15.63 -2.97 -1.72
CA PRO A 164 -15.14 -3.60 -2.95
C PRO A 164 -14.44 -4.93 -2.64
N ASN A 165 -14.78 -5.97 -3.40
CA ASN A 165 -14.31 -7.36 -3.30
C ASN A 165 -14.49 -8.09 -1.95
N GLN A 166 -14.98 -7.42 -0.89
CA GLN A 166 -15.33 -8.06 0.38
C GLN A 166 -16.84 -8.33 0.50
N GLY A 167 -17.67 -7.77 -0.37
CA GLY A 167 -19.11 -7.99 -0.37
C GLY A 167 -19.81 -7.30 0.81
N PHE A 168 -20.87 -7.91 1.34
CA PHE A 168 -21.63 -7.41 2.49
C PHE A 168 -20.95 -7.78 3.82
N PHE A 169 -20.99 -6.88 4.81
CA PHE A 169 -20.32 -6.98 6.12
C PHE A 169 -18.80 -7.25 6.01
N PRO A 170 -18.08 -6.40 5.25
CA PRO A 170 -16.65 -6.54 5.03
C PRO A 170 -15.84 -6.56 6.34
N LYS A 171 -15.04 -7.62 6.51
CA LYS A 171 -14.25 -7.88 7.72
C LYS A 171 -13.11 -6.88 7.92
N TYR A 172 -12.54 -6.35 6.84
CA TYR A 172 -11.38 -5.47 6.87
C TYR A 172 -11.74 -4.08 6.34
N THR A 173 -12.50 -3.32 7.14
CA THR A 173 -12.90 -1.93 6.79
C THR A 173 -12.31 -0.87 7.69
N SER A 174 -11.72 -1.25 8.83
CA SER A 174 -11.00 -0.35 9.73
C SER A 174 -10.33 -1.11 10.86
N GLY A 175 -9.30 -0.50 11.45
CA GLY A 175 -8.68 -0.97 12.69
C GLY A 175 -7.52 -1.91 12.46
N LYS A 176 -6.82 -2.23 13.56
CA LYS A 176 -5.70 -3.18 13.61
C LYS A 176 -6.26 -4.61 13.58
N ASN A 177 -5.84 -5.40 12.60
CA ASN A 177 -6.12 -6.83 12.50
C ASN A 177 -4.82 -7.59 12.70
N SER A 178 -4.84 -8.64 13.51
CA SER A 178 -3.66 -9.50 13.71
C SER A 178 -4.02 -10.93 13.34
N LEU A 179 -3.14 -11.56 12.56
CA LEU A 179 -3.21 -12.97 12.19
C LEU A 179 -1.80 -13.52 12.31
N GLU A 180 -1.64 -14.56 13.14
CA GLU A 180 -0.32 -15.09 13.50
C GLU A 180 0.61 -14.00 14.03
N ASN A 181 1.79 -13.82 13.43
CA ASN A 181 2.75 -12.79 13.80
C ASN A 181 2.58 -11.48 13.00
N THR A 182 1.62 -11.44 12.06
CA THR A 182 1.41 -10.30 11.16
C THR A 182 0.30 -9.39 11.64
N THR A 183 0.55 -8.07 11.61
CA THR A 183 -0.46 -7.04 11.85
C THR A 183 -0.79 -6.27 10.56
N MET A 184 -2.06 -6.02 10.29
CA MET A 184 -2.56 -5.14 9.22
C MET A 184 -3.50 -4.07 9.74
#